data_AF-A0A836I8W8-F1
#
_entry.id   AF-A0A836I8W8-F1
#
_cell.length_a   1.000
_cell.length_b   1.000
_cell.length_c   1.000
_cell.angle_alpha   90.00
_cell.angle_beta   90.00
_cell.angle_gamma   90.00
#
_symmetry.space_group_name_H-M   'P 1'
#
loop_
_entity.id
_entity.type
_entity.pdbx_description
1 polymer ?
#
loop_
_entity_poly.entity_id
_entity_poly.type
_entity_poly.pdbx_seq_one_letter_code
_entity_poly.pdbx_strand_id
1 'polypeptide(L)'
;MLRSCRVFHFRMKCGSMYIDYKIMSRNHRRSIRVEDALVDPLLPTTVVPLCWLEQLRSPSTRLITGYHMEQAVYAKPNYGDRVSRSPTPLSSSVAIAKTIDATDQTNAIRAGPVVLYITGQCIPVVLNPLFVQPDEWGLSKPNGEFDLRIGMDAIEQCSLFAELRPGGLLYSKLPHASLAEAMEPVQDTLKRYGLRCGLAESPLVPRPWTRMRYMFIDELQRGPKMTEFVGYNPRSGTQWRFSQHTKFFRSGIWRETIRRNEMNDGLHAHSSWQKSPQQAVPEVSFLAPYP
;
A
#
# COMPACT_ATOMS: atom_id res chain seq x y z
N MET A 1 20.30 15.36 13.25
CA MET A 1 20.74 13.97 13.44
C MET A 1 19.61 13.01 13.11
N LEU A 2 19.39 12.70 11.83
CA LEU A 2 18.48 11.63 11.43
C LEU A 2 19.34 10.38 11.23
N ARG A 3 19.47 9.57 12.27
CA ARG A 3 19.94 8.19 12.12
C ARG A 3 18.83 7.46 11.35
N SER A 4 18.87 7.52 10.02
CA SER A 4 18.18 6.53 9.20
C SER A 4 18.84 5.20 9.54
N CYS A 5 18.26 4.47 10.50
CA CYS A 5 18.48 3.03 10.56
C CYS A 5 18.07 2.54 9.17
N ARG A 6 19.05 2.32 8.30
CA ARG A 6 18.88 1.55 7.07
C ARG A 6 18.63 0.13 7.54
N VAL A 7 17.44 -0.11 8.07
CA VAL A 7 16.93 -1.46 8.20
C VAL A 7 16.86 -1.93 6.77
N PHE A 8 17.79 -2.81 6.40
CA PHE A 8 17.77 -3.42 5.07
C PHE A 8 16.38 -4.02 4.90
N HIS A 9 15.66 -3.58 3.88
CA HIS A 9 14.26 -3.96 3.64
C HIS A 9 14.16 -5.46 3.32
N PHE A 10 15.25 -6.03 2.82
CA PHE A 10 15.44 -7.44 2.51
C PHE A 10 16.95 -7.72 2.39
N ARG A 11 17.33 -8.99 2.40
CA ARG A 11 18.70 -9.47 2.19
C ARG A 11 18.73 -10.38 0.97
N MET A 12 19.78 -10.29 0.16
CA MET A 12 20.01 -11.21 -0.95
C MET A 12 21.04 -12.26 -0.53
N LYS A 13 20.72 -13.54 -0.64
CA LYS A 13 21.66 -14.66 -0.47
C LYS A 13 21.52 -15.58 -1.68
N CYS A 14 22.63 -15.86 -2.37
CA CYS A 14 22.68 -16.79 -3.53
C CYS A 14 21.58 -16.55 -4.58
N GLY A 15 21.30 -15.29 -4.93
CA GLY A 15 20.26 -14.94 -5.92
C GLY A 15 18.82 -15.02 -5.41
N SER A 16 18.60 -15.29 -4.13
CA SER A 16 17.29 -15.30 -3.49
C SER A 16 17.12 -14.17 -2.48
N MET A 17 15.90 -13.64 -2.42
CA MET A 17 15.50 -12.59 -1.51
C MET A 17 14.97 -13.18 -0.20
N TYR A 18 15.46 -12.66 0.91
CA TYR A 18 15.08 -13.03 2.26
C TYR A 18 14.58 -11.80 3.02
N ILE A 19 13.53 -11.97 3.81
CA ILE A 19 12.90 -10.89 4.58
C ILE A 19 12.64 -11.32 6.02
N ASP A 20 12.76 -10.36 6.93
CA ASP A 20 12.33 -10.52 8.31
C ASP A 20 10.87 -10.06 8.41
N TYR A 21 10.04 -10.80 9.14
CA TYR A 21 8.65 -10.43 9.35
C TYR A 21 8.15 -10.75 10.75
N LYS A 22 7.05 -10.09 11.13
CA LYS A 22 6.31 -10.36 12.36
C LYS A 22 4.86 -10.71 12.02
N ILE A 23 4.48 -11.95 12.27
CA ILE A 23 3.10 -12.44 12.12
C ILE A 23 2.36 -12.27 13.44
N MET A 24 1.10 -11.83 13.38
CA MET A 24 0.31 -11.43 14.54
C MET A 24 -1.16 -11.83 14.40
N SER A 25 -1.79 -12.12 15.53
CA SER A 25 -3.25 -12.25 15.59
C SER A 25 -3.95 -10.97 15.13
N ARG A 26 -5.21 -11.04 14.65
CA ARG A 26 -5.98 -9.88 14.18
C ARG A 26 -6.06 -8.72 15.21
N ASN A 27 -6.09 -9.05 16.50
CA ASN A 27 -6.13 -8.08 17.59
C ASN A 27 -4.73 -7.70 18.13
N HIS A 28 -3.66 -8.14 17.46
CA HIS A 28 -2.27 -7.86 17.79
C HIS A 28 -1.82 -8.31 19.20
N ARG A 29 -2.55 -9.23 19.84
CA ARG A 29 -2.20 -9.73 21.19
C ARG A 29 -1.11 -10.79 21.18
N ARG A 30 -1.09 -11.64 20.17
CA ARG A 30 -0.11 -12.72 20.03
C ARG A 30 0.70 -12.50 18.76
N SER A 31 1.99 -12.78 18.84
CA SER A 31 2.90 -12.53 17.72
C SER A 31 4.09 -13.47 17.70
N ILE A 32 4.55 -13.77 16.49
CA ILE A 32 5.73 -14.59 16.23
C ILE A 32 6.62 -13.79 15.27
N ARG A 33 7.92 -13.76 15.55
CA ARG A 33 8.93 -13.15 14.68
C ARG A 33 9.60 -14.24 13.86
N VAL A 34 9.85 -13.94 12.60
CA VAL A 34 10.53 -14.81 11.66
C VAL A 34 11.68 -14.02 11.05
N GLU A 35 12.85 -14.63 11.07
CA GLU A 35 14.05 -14.06 10.48
C GLU A 35 14.40 -14.85 9.21
N ASP A 36 14.91 -14.14 8.20
CA ASP A 36 15.35 -14.70 6.93
C ASP A 36 14.32 -15.65 6.26
N ALA A 37 13.06 -15.20 6.11
CA ALA A 37 12.06 -15.92 5.32
C ALA A 37 12.26 -15.70 3.82
N LEU A 38 12.18 -16.76 3.02
CA LEU A 38 12.37 -16.68 1.57
C LEU A 38 11.17 -16.02 0.89
N VAL A 39 11.42 -15.09 -0.03
CA VAL A 39 10.38 -14.56 -0.91
C VAL A 39 10.28 -15.43 -2.15
N ASP A 40 9.14 -16.10 -2.31
CA ASP A 40 8.90 -17.09 -3.35
C ASP A 40 7.58 -16.79 -4.10
N PRO A 41 7.65 -16.10 -5.25
CA PRO A 41 6.45 -15.68 -6.00
C PRO A 41 5.75 -16.84 -6.71
N LEU A 42 6.32 -18.03 -6.61
CA LEU A 42 5.72 -19.21 -7.17
C LEU A 42 4.65 -19.77 -6.19
N LEU A 43 4.85 -19.60 -4.89
CA LEU A 43 3.88 -20.03 -3.87
C LEU A 43 2.63 -19.13 -3.92
N PRO A 44 1.42 -19.65 -4.21
CA PRO A 44 0.22 -18.80 -4.32
C PRO A 44 -0.24 -18.25 -2.97
N THR A 45 -0.21 -19.07 -1.92
CA THR A 45 -0.64 -18.71 -0.56
C THR A 45 0.48 -19.03 0.41
N THR A 46 0.81 -18.10 1.31
CA THR A 46 1.82 -18.27 2.35
C THR A 46 1.47 -19.45 3.25
N VAL A 47 2.48 -20.31 3.50
CA VAL A 47 2.36 -21.52 4.31
C VAL A 47 3.10 -21.33 5.63
N VAL A 48 2.46 -21.75 6.73
CA VAL A 48 2.99 -21.64 8.09
C VAL A 48 2.78 -22.97 8.84
N PRO A 49 3.60 -23.29 9.85
CA PRO A 49 3.47 -24.54 10.58
C PRO A 49 2.18 -24.58 11.40
N LEU A 50 1.52 -25.75 11.44
CA LEU A 50 0.23 -25.94 12.09
C LEU A 50 0.25 -25.57 13.58
N CYS A 51 1.38 -25.77 14.26
CA CYS A 51 1.54 -25.41 15.67
C CYS A 51 1.30 -23.91 15.94
N TRP A 52 1.41 -23.04 14.93
CA TRP A 52 1.14 -21.62 15.07
C TRP A 52 -0.34 -21.26 15.09
N LEU A 53 -1.23 -22.17 14.65
CA LEU A 53 -2.68 -21.92 14.61
C LEU A 53 -3.20 -21.55 16.00
N GLU A 54 -2.90 -22.37 17.01
CA GLU A 54 -3.29 -22.09 18.40
C GLU A 54 -2.45 -20.98 19.04
N GLN A 55 -1.18 -20.84 18.66
CA GLN A 55 -0.32 -19.76 19.17
C GLN A 55 -0.81 -18.38 18.72
N LEU A 56 -1.34 -18.25 17.50
CA LEU A 56 -1.87 -17.00 16.97
C LEU A 56 -3.36 -16.81 17.27
N ARG A 57 -4.08 -17.86 17.72
CA ARG A 57 -5.49 -17.77 18.10
C ARG A 57 -5.65 -16.84 19.30
N SER A 58 -6.39 -15.74 19.11
CA SER A 58 -6.69 -14.80 20.19
C SER A 58 -8.16 -14.40 20.13
N PRO A 59 -9.02 -15.01 20.96
CA PRO A 59 -10.44 -14.70 20.98
C PRO A 59 -10.66 -13.24 21.41
N SER A 60 -11.60 -12.58 20.74
CA SER A 60 -11.91 -11.16 20.93
C SER A 60 -13.43 -10.95 20.85
N THR A 61 -13.89 -9.77 21.23
CA THR A 61 -15.33 -9.42 21.17
C THR A 61 -15.92 -9.55 19.76
N ARG A 62 -15.14 -9.28 18.71
CA ARG A 62 -15.57 -9.40 17.31
C ARG A 62 -15.35 -10.80 16.71
N LEU A 63 -14.41 -11.57 17.25
CA LEU A 63 -14.09 -12.93 16.79
C LEU A 63 -13.98 -13.83 18.01
N ILE A 64 -15.09 -14.46 18.38
CA ILE A 64 -15.22 -15.28 19.60
C ILE A 64 -14.30 -16.49 19.55
N THR A 65 -14.17 -17.13 18.39
CA THR A 65 -13.29 -18.28 18.14
C THR A 65 -11.81 -17.89 17.92
N GLY A 66 -11.54 -16.61 17.67
CA GLY A 66 -10.20 -16.07 17.39
C GLY A 66 -9.93 -15.82 15.89
N TYR A 67 -10.43 -16.68 15.01
CA TYR A 67 -10.36 -16.51 13.55
C TYR A 67 -11.75 -16.23 12.96
N HIS A 68 -11.80 -15.55 11.82
CA HIS A 68 -13.04 -15.35 11.08
C HIS A 68 -13.36 -16.58 10.22
N MET A 69 -12.32 -17.14 9.59
CA MET A 69 -12.40 -18.32 8.75
C MET A 69 -11.41 -19.35 9.27
N GLU A 70 -11.87 -20.60 9.38
CA GLU A 70 -11.07 -21.77 9.73
C GLU A 70 -11.68 -22.96 8.98
N GLN A 71 -10.99 -23.46 7.97
CA GLN A 71 -11.49 -24.51 7.08
C GLN A 71 -10.40 -25.54 6.80
N ALA A 72 -10.74 -26.83 6.82
CA ALA A 72 -9.86 -27.89 6.39
C ALA A 72 -9.75 -27.87 4.86
N VAL A 73 -8.52 -27.81 4.34
CA VAL A 73 -8.22 -27.68 2.90
C VAL A 73 -7.09 -28.63 2.55
N TYR A 74 -7.02 -29.04 1.28
CA TYR A 74 -5.86 -29.74 0.75
C TYR A 74 -4.78 -28.74 0.28
N ALA A 75 -3.60 -28.80 0.90
CA ALA A 75 -2.41 -28.09 0.45
C ALA A 75 -1.50 -29.08 -0.31
N LYS A 76 -1.22 -28.82 -1.57
CA LYS A 76 -0.40 -29.70 -2.41
C LYS A 76 1.10 -29.67 -1.99
N PRO A 77 1.68 -30.73 -1.42
CA PRO A 77 2.98 -30.71 -0.74
C PRO A 77 4.18 -30.35 -1.64
N ASN A 78 4.14 -30.69 -2.93
CA ASN A 78 5.30 -30.56 -3.79
C ASN A 78 5.21 -29.33 -4.70
N TYR A 79 5.64 -28.19 -4.16
CA TYR A 79 5.91 -27.00 -4.95
C TYR A 79 7.24 -27.13 -5.77
N GLY A 80 8.03 -28.21 -5.56
CA GLY A 80 9.35 -28.41 -6.17
C GLY A 80 9.51 -29.54 -7.22
N ASP A 81 8.53 -30.40 -7.46
CA ASP A 81 8.66 -31.59 -8.35
C ASP A 81 8.58 -31.30 -9.86
N ARG A 82 8.92 -30.09 -10.30
CA ARG A 82 8.97 -29.78 -11.75
C ARG A 82 10.29 -30.10 -12.43
N VAL A 83 11.30 -30.61 -11.71
CA VAL A 83 12.64 -30.87 -12.28
C VAL A 83 12.90 -32.35 -12.65
N SER A 84 11.96 -33.27 -12.41
CA SER A 84 12.10 -34.69 -12.83
C SER A 84 10.94 -35.17 -13.70
N ARG A 85 10.59 -34.43 -14.75
CA ARG A 85 9.87 -35.04 -15.89
C ARG A 85 10.88 -35.77 -16.77
N SER A 86 11.22 -37.00 -16.38
CA SER A 86 11.62 -38.02 -17.37
C SER A 86 10.50 -38.14 -18.40
N PRO A 87 10.78 -38.16 -19.71
CA PRO A 87 9.74 -38.30 -20.73
C PRO A 87 9.16 -39.71 -20.62
N THR A 88 7.98 -39.85 -20.04
CA THR A 88 7.20 -41.07 -20.17
C THR A 88 6.76 -41.20 -21.64
N PRO A 89 7.01 -42.33 -22.30
CA PRO A 89 6.69 -42.50 -23.70
C PRO A 89 5.18 -42.49 -23.89
N LEU A 90 4.73 -41.79 -24.94
CA LEU A 90 3.37 -41.85 -25.45
C LEU A 90 3.01 -43.31 -25.76
N SER A 91 2.20 -43.93 -24.89
CA SER A 91 1.48 -45.14 -25.24
C SER A 91 -0.01 -44.86 -25.13
N SER A 92 -0.64 -44.88 -26.30
CA SER A 92 -2.06 -44.79 -26.54
C SER A 92 -2.82 -45.93 -25.86
N SER A 93 -3.74 -45.59 -24.97
CA SER A 93 -4.91 -46.43 -24.71
C SER A 93 -5.98 -45.63 -23.97
N VAL A 94 -7.09 -45.42 -24.68
CA VAL A 94 -8.37 -44.97 -24.14
C VAL A 94 -8.85 -46.02 -23.13
N ALA A 95 -8.91 -45.67 -21.85
CA ALA A 95 -9.63 -46.46 -20.85
C ALA A 95 -10.01 -45.61 -19.63
N ILE A 96 -11.29 -45.24 -19.60
CA ILE A 96 -12.18 -45.21 -18.43
C ILE A 96 -11.70 -44.34 -17.26
N ALA A 97 -12.39 -43.21 -17.13
CA ALA A 97 -12.54 -42.45 -15.90
C ALA A 97 -12.87 -43.40 -14.73
N LYS A 98 -11.87 -43.72 -13.91
CA LYS A 98 -12.07 -44.12 -12.53
C LYS A 98 -11.91 -42.87 -11.68
N THR A 99 -13.06 -42.26 -11.37
CA THR A 99 -13.30 -41.57 -10.11
C THR A 99 -12.80 -42.46 -8.98
N ILE A 100 -11.59 -42.16 -8.50
CA ILE A 100 -11.08 -42.67 -7.23
C ILE A 100 -11.49 -41.62 -6.19
N ASP A 101 -12.26 -42.09 -5.21
CA ASP A 101 -12.85 -41.39 -4.08
C ASP A 101 -12.09 -40.15 -3.60
N ALA A 102 -12.64 -38.97 -3.92
CA ALA A 102 -12.18 -37.67 -3.46
C ALA A 102 -12.90 -37.25 -2.16
N THR A 103 -12.80 -38.06 -1.11
CA THR A 103 -13.49 -37.78 0.16
C THR A 103 -12.62 -37.65 1.41
N ASP A 104 -11.28 -37.80 1.36
CA ASP A 104 -10.51 -37.72 2.62
C ASP A 104 -9.01 -37.37 2.47
N GLN A 105 -8.66 -36.31 1.76
CA GLN A 105 -7.29 -35.75 1.82
C GLN A 105 -7.33 -34.29 2.24
N THR A 106 -7.68 -34.06 3.51
CA THR A 106 -7.44 -32.77 4.16
C THR A 106 -6.11 -32.84 4.92
N ASN A 107 -5.12 -32.06 4.51
CA ASN A 107 -3.77 -32.03 5.11
C ASN A 107 -3.37 -30.62 5.58
N ALA A 108 -4.28 -29.65 5.51
CA ALA A 108 -4.01 -28.29 5.94
C ALA A 108 -5.26 -27.63 6.51
N ILE A 109 -5.04 -26.59 7.31
CA ILE A 109 -6.10 -25.69 7.79
C ILE A 109 -5.86 -24.31 7.21
N ARG A 110 -6.82 -23.77 6.45
CA ARG A 110 -6.81 -22.38 6.05
C ARG A 110 -7.47 -21.57 7.15
N ALA A 111 -6.72 -20.69 7.80
CA ALA A 111 -7.26 -19.84 8.86
C ALA A 111 -6.85 -18.38 8.73
N GLY A 112 -7.73 -17.46 9.14
CA GLY A 112 -7.43 -16.03 9.17
C GLY A 112 -8.63 -15.16 9.56
N PRO A 113 -8.49 -13.83 9.56
CA PRO A 113 -7.32 -13.07 9.11
C PRO A 113 -6.17 -13.04 10.14
N VAL A 114 -4.94 -13.19 9.65
CA VAL A 114 -3.70 -13.00 10.39
C VAL A 114 -2.96 -11.81 9.81
N VAL A 115 -2.40 -10.95 10.66
CA VAL A 115 -1.68 -9.74 10.22
C VAL A 115 -0.19 -10.03 10.14
N LEU A 116 0.46 -9.60 9.07
CA LEU A 116 1.88 -9.77 8.82
C LEU A 116 2.53 -8.40 8.60
N TYR A 117 3.56 -8.10 9.39
CA TYR A 117 4.42 -6.93 9.21
C TYR A 117 5.75 -7.36 8.65
N ILE A 118 6.00 -7.02 7.39
CA ILE A 118 7.30 -7.26 6.74
C ILE A 118 8.21 -6.07 7.05
N THR A 119 9.44 -6.35 7.44
CA THR A 119 10.44 -5.31 7.67
C THR A 119 10.66 -4.50 6.38
N GLY A 120 10.65 -3.17 6.50
CA GLY A 120 10.75 -2.26 5.34
C GLY A 120 9.43 -1.93 4.66
N GLN A 121 8.31 -2.55 5.05
CA GLN A 121 6.97 -2.18 4.57
C GLN A 121 6.23 -1.33 5.61
N CYS A 122 5.52 -0.29 5.14
CA CYS A 122 4.68 0.54 6.01
C CYS A 122 3.26 0.00 6.18
N ILE A 123 2.79 -0.81 5.23
CA ILE A 123 1.41 -1.32 5.18
C ILE A 123 1.42 -2.76 5.73
N PRO A 124 0.55 -3.09 6.73
CA PRO A 124 0.38 -4.46 7.17
C PRO A 124 -0.27 -5.29 6.06
N VAL A 125 0.25 -6.49 5.87
CA VAL A 125 -0.33 -7.49 4.98
C VAL A 125 -1.33 -8.33 5.78
N VAL A 126 -2.49 -8.63 5.21
CA VAL A 126 -3.49 -9.48 5.86
C VAL A 126 -3.59 -10.79 5.09
N LEU A 127 -3.35 -11.89 5.80
CA LEU A 127 -3.25 -13.22 5.22
C LEU A 127 -4.33 -14.14 5.76
N ASN A 128 -4.71 -15.10 4.92
CA ASN A 128 -5.42 -16.31 5.30
C ASN A 128 -4.51 -17.51 4.96
N PRO A 129 -3.39 -17.67 5.69
CA PRO A 129 -2.35 -18.63 5.34
C PRO A 129 -2.84 -20.08 5.47
N LEU A 130 -2.07 -20.99 4.89
CA LEU A 130 -2.24 -22.43 5.06
C LEU A 130 -1.39 -22.90 6.24
N PHE A 131 -2.06 -23.43 7.27
CA PHE A 131 -1.43 -24.06 8.42
C PHE A 131 -1.27 -25.56 8.13
N VAL A 132 -0.01 -26.03 8.02
CA VAL A 132 0.33 -27.39 7.56
C VAL A 132 1.26 -28.07 8.57
N GLN A 133 1.16 -29.40 8.71
CA GLN A 133 2.12 -30.13 9.54
C GLN A 133 3.54 -29.99 8.98
N PRO A 134 4.57 -29.78 9.82
CA PRO A 134 5.94 -29.59 9.33
C PRO A 134 6.46 -30.73 8.44
N ASP A 135 6.06 -31.96 8.75
CA ASP A 135 6.52 -33.18 8.06
C ASP A 135 5.85 -33.37 6.69
N GLU A 136 4.59 -32.96 6.55
CA GLU A 136 3.81 -33.15 5.31
C GLU A 136 4.27 -32.25 4.16
N TRP A 137 4.79 -31.07 4.50
CA TRP A 137 5.25 -30.07 3.52
C TRP A 137 6.79 -30.00 3.43
N GLY A 138 7.51 -30.67 4.33
CA GLY A 138 8.96 -30.56 4.42
C GLY A 138 9.44 -29.19 4.90
N LEU A 139 8.68 -28.54 5.80
CA LEU A 139 9.05 -27.24 6.38
C LEU A 139 10.26 -27.36 7.31
N SER A 140 10.54 -28.54 7.85
CA SER A 140 11.67 -28.76 8.77
C SER A 140 12.95 -29.05 7.99
N LYS A 141 13.97 -28.22 8.16
CA LYS A 141 15.32 -28.49 7.67
C LYS A 141 16.04 -29.48 8.58
N PRO A 142 17.05 -30.23 8.08
CA PRO A 142 17.81 -31.19 8.88
C PRO A 142 18.58 -30.57 10.06
N ASN A 143 18.75 -29.24 10.07
CA ASN A 143 19.37 -28.48 11.17
C ASN A 143 18.35 -28.01 12.25
N GLY A 144 17.07 -28.35 12.11
CA GLY A 144 16.01 -27.92 13.04
C GLY A 144 15.44 -26.52 12.77
N GLU A 145 15.85 -25.84 11.69
CA GLU A 145 15.26 -24.56 11.27
C GLU A 145 14.02 -24.78 10.39
N PHE A 146 13.08 -23.83 10.44
CA PHE A 146 11.92 -23.84 9.55
C PHE A 146 12.24 -23.16 8.20
N ASP A 147 11.94 -23.83 7.08
CA ASP A 147 12.00 -23.23 5.74
C ASP A 147 10.74 -22.42 5.43
N LEU A 148 10.61 -21.27 6.10
CA LEU A 148 9.46 -20.39 5.93
C LEU A 148 9.59 -19.55 4.66
N ARG A 149 8.49 -19.45 3.93
CA ARG A 149 8.41 -18.73 2.66
C ARG A 149 7.19 -17.86 2.62
N ILE A 150 7.32 -16.69 2.00
CA ILE A 150 6.24 -15.77 1.74
C ILE A 150 5.82 -15.91 0.27
N GLY A 151 4.52 -16.14 0.08
CA GLY A 151 3.91 -16.33 -1.23
C GLY A 151 3.36 -15.06 -1.85
N MET A 152 2.73 -15.24 -3.01
CA MET A 152 2.09 -14.17 -3.79
C MET A 152 1.01 -13.42 -3.02
N ASP A 153 0.25 -14.11 -2.17
CA ASP A 153 -0.77 -13.51 -1.31
C ASP A 153 -0.26 -12.32 -0.49
N ALA A 154 0.98 -12.40 0.00
CA ALA A 154 1.64 -11.34 0.72
C ALA A 154 2.39 -10.36 -0.19
N ILE A 155 3.02 -10.85 -1.26
CA ILE A 155 3.78 -10.03 -2.21
C ILE A 155 2.87 -9.01 -2.89
N GLU A 156 1.67 -9.41 -3.31
CA GLU A 156 0.67 -8.54 -3.97
C GLU A 156 0.22 -7.35 -3.13
N GLN A 157 0.29 -7.48 -1.79
CA GLN A 157 -0.12 -6.44 -0.85
C GLN A 157 1.02 -5.47 -0.48
N CYS A 158 2.25 -5.73 -0.98
CA CYS A 158 3.46 -5.00 -0.60
C CYS A 158 4.10 -4.24 -1.75
N SER A 159 5.07 -3.36 -1.42
CA SER A 159 5.97 -2.82 -2.44
C SER A 159 6.86 -3.89 -3.09
N LEU A 160 6.99 -5.08 -2.49
CA LEU A 160 7.61 -6.27 -3.11
C LEU A 160 6.94 -6.66 -4.43
N PHE A 161 5.67 -6.29 -4.65
CA PHE A 161 5.01 -6.47 -5.94
C PHE A 161 5.73 -5.73 -7.08
N ALA A 162 6.41 -4.62 -6.81
CA ALA A 162 7.20 -3.92 -7.82
C ALA A 162 8.42 -4.75 -8.29
N GLU A 163 8.96 -5.60 -7.42
CA GLU A 163 10.09 -6.50 -7.73
C GLU A 163 9.69 -7.67 -8.65
N LEU A 164 8.39 -7.88 -8.86
CA LEU A 164 7.86 -8.83 -9.85
C LEU A 164 7.77 -8.25 -11.27
N ARG A 165 8.01 -6.96 -11.46
CA ARG A 165 7.96 -6.33 -12.80
C ARG A 165 9.26 -6.60 -13.56
N PRO A 166 9.27 -6.48 -14.91
CA PRO A 166 10.50 -6.63 -15.69
C PRO A 166 11.64 -5.77 -15.15
N GLY A 167 12.77 -6.40 -14.82
CA GLY A 167 13.93 -5.78 -14.20
C GLY A 167 13.97 -5.78 -12.68
N GLY A 168 12.89 -6.20 -12.01
CA GLY A 168 12.88 -6.46 -10.57
C GLY A 168 13.59 -7.76 -10.20
N LEU A 169 13.96 -7.87 -8.92
CA LEU A 169 14.78 -8.99 -8.42
C LEU A 169 14.05 -10.33 -8.39
N LEU A 170 12.72 -10.33 -8.43
CA LEU A 170 11.89 -11.54 -8.38
C LEU A 170 11.37 -11.95 -9.77
N TYR A 171 11.58 -11.12 -10.80
CA TYR A 171 11.03 -11.35 -12.13
C TYR A 171 11.44 -12.71 -12.71
N SER A 172 12.71 -13.09 -12.58
CA SER A 172 13.23 -14.36 -13.08
C SER A 172 12.62 -15.59 -12.40
N LYS A 173 12.04 -15.43 -11.22
CA LYS A 173 11.37 -16.51 -10.47
C LYS A 173 9.92 -16.71 -10.89
N LEU A 174 9.34 -15.85 -11.73
CA LEU A 174 7.99 -16.05 -12.24
C LEU A 174 7.92 -17.20 -13.27
N PRO A 175 6.75 -17.81 -13.48
CA PRO A 175 6.58 -18.83 -14.50
C PRO A 175 6.63 -18.19 -15.91
N HIS A 176 7.79 -18.27 -16.57
CA HIS A 176 8.00 -17.83 -17.96
C HIS A 176 7.78 -18.96 -18.96
N ALA A 177 7.46 -18.64 -20.21
CA ALA A 177 7.33 -19.65 -21.26
C ALA A 177 8.69 -20.24 -21.68
N SER A 178 9.76 -19.45 -21.52
CA SER A 178 11.14 -19.89 -21.80
C SER A 178 12.16 -19.23 -20.87
N LEU A 179 13.33 -19.85 -20.72
CA LEU A 179 14.46 -19.26 -19.98
C LEU A 179 15.02 -18.00 -20.69
N ALA A 180 14.91 -17.95 -22.03
CA ALA A 180 15.30 -16.78 -22.81
C ALA A 180 14.41 -15.56 -22.49
N GLU A 181 13.11 -15.77 -22.28
CA GLU A 181 12.18 -14.73 -21.85
C GLU A 181 12.45 -14.30 -20.40
N ALA A 182 12.73 -15.25 -19.50
CA ALA A 182 13.03 -14.97 -18.09
C ALA A 182 14.32 -14.13 -17.90
N MET A 183 15.28 -14.29 -18.82
CA MET A 183 16.60 -13.63 -18.77
C MET A 183 16.75 -12.52 -19.81
N GLU A 184 15.66 -12.11 -20.47
CA GLU A 184 15.71 -11.03 -21.46
C GLU A 184 16.25 -9.73 -20.83
N PRO A 185 17.17 -9.01 -21.50
CA PRO A 185 17.60 -7.70 -21.03
C PRO A 185 16.40 -6.75 -20.89
N VAL A 186 16.30 -6.11 -19.73
CA VAL A 186 15.17 -5.21 -19.39
C VAL A 186 14.95 -4.14 -20.46
N GLN A 187 16.03 -3.62 -21.05
CA GLN A 187 15.95 -2.61 -22.11
C GLN A 187 15.21 -3.12 -23.33
N ASP A 188 15.39 -4.38 -23.71
CA ASP A 188 14.78 -4.95 -24.91
C ASP A 188 13.31 -5.27 -24.68
N THR A 189 12.97 -5.77 -23.47
CA THR A 189 11.57 -5.90 -23.04
C THR A 189 10.86 -4.54 -23.05
N LEU A 190 11.49 -3.49 -22.51
CA LEU A 190 10.90 -2.15 -22.47
C LEU A 190 10.82 -1.50 -23.87
N LYS A 191 11.80 -1.72 -24.75
CA LYS A 191 11.76 -1.26 -26.15
C LYS A 191 10.59 -1.89 -26.90
N ARG A 192 10.30 -3.17 -26.64
CA ARG A 192 9.13 -3.87 -27.19
C ARG A 192 7.82 -3.23 -26.75
N TYR A 193 7.76 -2.71 -25.52
CA TYR A 193 6.63 -1.92 -25.01
C TYR A 193 6.61 -0.46 -25.47
N GLY A 194 7.63 -0.02 -26.23
CA GLY A 194 7.68 1.32 -26.82
C GLY A 194 8.68 2.29 -26.19
N LEU A 195 9.57 1.84 -25.29
CA LEU A 195 10.68 2.67 -24.82
C LEU A 195 11.59 3.04 -25.99
N ARG A 196 11.73 4.34 -26.29
CA ARG A 196 12.58 4.84 -27.40
C ARG A 196 13.86 5.51 -26.92
N CYS A 197 13.79 6.27 -25.84
CA CYS A 197 14.89 7.07 -25.29
C CYS A 197 14.84 7.02 -23.76
N GLY A 198 15.85 7.59 -23.09
CA GLY A 198 15.91 7.68 -21.63
C GLY A 198 14.83 8.58 -21.03
N LEU A 199 14.77 8.60 -19.69
CA LEU A 199 13.80 9.41 -18.95
C LEU A 199 13.93 10.90 -19.28
N ALA A 200 12.90 11.47 -19.91
CA ALA A 200 12.84 12.89 -20.31
C ALA A 200 14.10 13.36 -21.07
N GLU A 201 14.62 12.50 -21.95
CA GLU A 201 15.76 12.81 -22.81
C GLU A 201 15.35 13.77 -23.94
N SER A 202 14.20 13.52 -24.56
CA SER A 202 13.65 14.41 -25.58
C SER A 202 13.29 15.77 -25.00
N PRO A 203 13.69 16.89 -25.64
CA PRO A 203 13.35 18.24 -25.19
C PRO A 203 11.83 18.53 -25.27
N LEU A 204 11.06 17.67 -25.94
CA LEU A 204 9.61 17.79 -26.06
C LEU A 204 8.87 17.37 -24.77
N VAL A 205 9.51 16.58 -23.90
CA VAL A 205 8.91 16.10 -22.66
C VAL A 205 9.44 16.94 -21.49
N PRO A 206 8.56 17.58 -20.68
CA PRO A 206 8.99 18.31 -19.50
C PRO A 206 9.79 17.43 -18.54
N ARG A 207 10.89 17.97 -18.01
CA ARG A 207 11.76 17.24 -17.09
C ARG A 207 11.03 16.99 -15.76
N PRO A 208 11.15 15.78 -15.17
CA PRO A 208 10.29 15.32 -14.08
C PRO A 208 10.40 16.17 -12.81
N TRP A 209 11.59 16.71 -12.52
CA TRP A 209 11.81 17.54 -11.34
C TRP A 209 11.15 18.92 -11.39
N THR A 210 10.63 19.33 -12.55
CA THR A 210 9.90 20.61 -12.70
C THR A 210 8.39 20.46 -12.48
N ARG A 211 7.91 19.22 -12.25
CA ARG A 211 6.47 18.92 -12.07
C ARG A 211 5.85 19.67 -10.90
N MET A 212 6.58 19.80 -9.79
CA MET A 212 6.18 20.57 -8.62
C MET A 212 7.24 21.63 -8.35
N ARG A 213 6.92 22.90 -8.67
CA ARG A 213 7.87 24.01 -8.51
C ARG A 213 7.81 24.66 -7.14
N TYR A 214 6.61 24.75 -6.59
CA TYR A 214 6.36 25.37 -5.29
C TYR A 214 5.59 24.40 -4.40
N MET A 215 5.97 24.35 -3.15
CA MET A 215 5.25 23.66 -2.08
C MET A 215 4.68 24.72 -1.15
N PHE A 216 3.36 24.81 -1.06
CA PHE A 216 2.72 25.82 -0.22
C PHE A 216 2.56 25.28 1.21
N ILE A 217 3.34 25.85 2.13
CA ILE A 217 3.32 25.50 3.56
C ILE A 217 3.13 26.79 4.36
N ASP A 218 1.91 27.03 4.84
CA ASP A 218 1.50 28.31 5.44
C ASP A 218 2.39 28.76 6.61
N GLU A 219 2.84 27.83 7.46
CA GLU A 219 3.74 28.17 8.58
C GLU A 219 5.11 28.66 8.11
N LEU A 220 5.59 28.19 6.96
CA LEU A 220 6.90 28.57 6.42
C LEU A 220 6.83 29.85 5.58
N GLN A 221 5.66 30.16 5.01
CA GLN A 221 5.48 31.33 4.16
C GLN A 221 4.13 32.01 4.39
N ARG A 222 4.19 33.33 4.64
CA ARG A 222 3.03 34.23 4.76
C ARG A 222 2.09 33.95 5.95
N GLY A 223 2.19 32.83 6.65
CA GLY A 223 1.38 32.53 7.82
C GLY A 223 -0.01 32.00 7.45
N PRO A 224 -0.84 31.67 8.46
CA PRO A 224 -2.15 31.07 8.26
C PRO A 224 -3.13 32.03 7.55
N LYS A 225 -4.07 31.42 6.85
CA LYS A 225 -5.22 32.10 6.24
C LYS A 225 -6.22 32.54 7.30
N MET A 226 -6.79 33.73 7.16
CA MET A 226 -7.96 34.17 7.91
C MET A 226 -9.18 33.38 7.44
N THR A 227 -9.83 32.67 8.37
CA THR A 227 -10.99 31.82 8.07
C THR A 227 -12.25 32.40 8.67
N GLU A 228 -13.17 32.84 7.82
CA GLU A 228 -14.49 33.33 8.19
C GLU A 228 -15.57 32.44 7.55
N PHE A 229 -16.81 32.58 8.00
CA PHE A 229 -17.94 31.90 7.37
C PHE A 229 -19.22 32.73 7.45
N VAL A 230 -20.04 32.61 6.41
CA VAL A 230 -21.42 33.12 6.35
C VAL A 230 -22.34 31.93 6.11
N GLY A 231 -23.10 31.57 7.13
CA GLY A 231 -23.97 30.39 7.15
C GLY A 231 -24.13 29.86 8.57
N TYR A 232 -24.70 28.67 8.71
CA TYR A 232 -24.97 28.10 10.04
C TYR A 232 -23.70 27.69 10.81
N ASN A 233 -22.68 27.19 10.12
CA ASN A 233 -21.42 26.78 10.74
C ASN A 233 -20.26 26.85 9.72
N PRO A 234 -18.99 26.73 10.14
CA PRO A 234 -17.84 26.80 9.23
C PRO A 234 -17.81 25.76 8.11
N ARG A 235 -18.52 24.63 8.27
CA ARG A 235 -18.55 23.53 7.29
C ARG A 235 -19.67 23.67 6.27
N SER A 236 -20.77 24.33 6.63
CA SER A 236 -21.96 24.51 5.79
C SER A 236 -22.07 25.92 5.21
N GLY A 237 -21.39 26.90 5.80
CA GLY A 237 -21.33 28.27 5.31
C GLY A 237 -20.31 28.45 4.18
N THR A 238 -20.42 29.59 3.50
CA THR A 238 -19.40 30.03 2.54
C THR A 238 -18.34 30.87 3.25
N GLN A 239 -17.09 30.79 2.79
CA GLN A 239 -16.01 31.68 3.26
C GLN A 239 -16.17 33.11 2.74
N TRP A 240 -16.97 33.30 1.69
CA TRP A 240 -17.21 34.60 1.09
C TRP A 240 -18.24 35.40 1.89
N ARG A 241 -17.87 36.64 2.23
CA ARG A 241 -18.84 37.67 2.58
C ARG A 241 -19.66 38.08 1.34
N PHE A 242 -20.79 38.75 1.57
CA PHE A 242 -21.56 39.35 0.49
C PHE A 242 -20.85 40.60 -0.06
N SER A 243 -20.94 40.82 -1.38
CA SER A 243 -20.26 41.95 -2.04
C SER A 243 -20.97 43.29 -1.83
N GLN A 244 -20.31 44.38 -2.24
CA GLN A 244 -20.81 45.76 -2.17
C GLN A 244 -22.15 46.00 -2.90
N HIS A 245 -22.56 45.09 -3.78
CA HIS A 245 -23.77 45.22 -4.57
C HIS A 245 -25.05 44.89 -3.79
N THR A 246 -24.92 44.28 -2.60
CA THR A 246 -26.03 43.97 -1.70
C THR A 246 -26.86 45.21 -1.37
N LYS A 247 -28.19 45.10 -1.49
CA LYS A 247 -29.13 46.21 -1.29
C LYS A 247 -28.90 46.98 0.02
N PHE A 248 -28.62 46.25 1.10
CA PHE A 248 -28.46 46.81 2.45
C PHE A 248 -27.11 47.50 2.69
N PHE A 249 -26.13 47.34 1.80
CA PHE A 249 -24.79 47.91 2.00
C PHE A 249 -24.59 49.23 1.25
N ARG A 250 -25.32 49.48 0.15
CA ARG A 250 -25.08 50.62 -0.74
C ARG A 250 -25.17 51.99 -0.05
N SER A 251 -26.17 52.19 0.82
CA SER A 251 -26.32 53.45 1.56
C SER A 251 -25.19 53.68 2.56
N GLY A 252 -24.76 52.62 3.27
CA GLY A 252 -23.63 52.67 4.19
C GLY A 252 -22.31 52.93 3.47
N ILE A 253 -22.03 52.20 2.38
CA ILE A 253 -20.85 52.39 1.52
C ILE A 253 -20.79 53.82 0.95
N TRP A 254 -21.94 54.36 0.51
CA TRP A 254 -22.01 55.74 0.05
C TRP A 254 -21.60 56.74 1.14
N ARG A 255 -22.16 56.63 2.34
CA ARG A 255 -21.78 57.49 3.49
C ARG A 255 -20.29 57.34 3.83
N GLU A 256 -19.79 56.11 3.83
CA GLU A 256 -18.37 55.77 4.07
C GLU A 256 -17.43 56.41 3.04
N THR A 257 -17.89 56.59 1.80
CA THR A 257 -17.13 57.23 0.71
C THR A 257 -17.13 58.75 0.85
N ILE A 258 -18.28 59.35 1.18
CA ILE A 258 -18.43 60.82 1.29
C ILE A 258 -17.79 61.36 2.57
N ARG A 259 -18.05 60.73 3.71
CA ARG A 259 -17.50 61.13 5.03
C ARG A 259 -16.44 60.13 5.46
N ARG A 260 -15.37 60.06 4.67
CA ARG A 260 -14.34 59.03 4.82
C ARG A 260 -13.60 59.07 6.16
N ASN A 261 -13.52 60.23 6.81
CA ASN A 261 -12.77 60.35 8.06
C ASN A 261 -13.63 60.07 9.30
N GLU A 262 -14.95 60.07 9.15
CA GLU A 262 -15.89 59.75 10.22
C GLU A 262 -16.18 58.23 10.24
N MET A 263 -16.60 57.75 11.42
CA MET A 263 -17.17 56.40 11.56
C MET A 263 -18.64 56.46 11.15
N ASN A 264 -19.07 55.59 10.24
CA ASN A 264 -20.45 55.55 9.76
C ASN A 264 -21.15 54.27 10.21
N ASP A 265 -22.36 54.41 10.76
CA ASP A 265 -23.20 53.27 11.13
C ASP A 265 -23.77 52.55 9.90
N GLY A 266 -23.90 51.22 9.98
CA GLY A 266 -24.59 50.41 8.97
C GLY A 266 -24.12 48.96 8.89
N LEU A 267 -24.86 48.14 8.14
CA LEU A 267 -24.52 46.73 7.90
C LEU A 267 -23.39 46.56 6.85
N HIS A 268 -22.94 47.63 6.20
CA HIS A 268 -21.90 47.59 5.16
C HIS A 268 -20.55 47.07 5.67
N ALA A 269 -20.30 47.11 6.97
CA ALA A 269 -19.11 46.52 7.61
C ALA A 269 -19.04 44.99 7.43
N HIS A 270 -20.17 44.30 7.23
CA HIS A 270 -20.22 42.86 6.95
C HIS A 270 -20.00 42.53 5.48
N SER A 271 -19.82 43.54 4.62
CA SER A 271 -19.51 43.30 3.21
C SER A 271 -18.06 42.90 3.02
N SER A 272 -17.73 42.34 1.86
CA SER A 272 -16.33 42.10 1.47
C SER A 272 -15.55 43.40 1.21
N TRP A 273 -16.25 44.52 0.97
CA TRP A 273 -15.68 45.83 0.69
C TRP A 273 -15.59 46.68 1.95
N GLN A 274 -14.48 47.38 2.13
CA GLN A 274 -14.31 48.33 3.23
C GLN A 274 -13.30 49.43 2.89
N LYS A 275 -13.27 50.47 3.73
CA LYS A 275 -12.43 51.67 3.57
C LYS A 275 -10.92 51.38 3.58
N SER A 276 -10.48 50.37 4.35
CA SER A 276 -9.08 49.98 4.43
C SER A 276 -8.58 49.38 3.11
N PRO A 277 -7.28 49.51 2.77
CA PRO A 277 -6.73 48.87 1.58
C PRO A 277 -6.87 47.34 1.60
N GLN A 278 -6.70 46.72 2.78
CA GLN A 278 -6.92 45.29 2.97
C GLN A 278 -8.41 44.94 2.95
N GLN A 279 -8.86 44.25 1.90
CA GLN A 279 -10.25 43.80 1.76
C GLN A 279 -10.53 42.50 2.51
N ALA A 280 -11.81 42.27 2.85
CA ALA A 280 -12.27 41.06 3.53
C ALA A 280 -12.70 40.00 2.50
N VAL A 281 -11.70 39.33 1.93
CA VAL A 281 -11.86 38.20 1.01
C VAL A 281 -11.28 36.93 1.65
N PRO A 282 -11.65 35.72 1.18
CA PRO A 282 -11.08 34.49 1.70
C PRO A 282 -9.56 34.43 1.54
N GLU A 283 -8.92 33.63 2.40
CA GLU A 283 -7.50 33.29 2.33
C GLU A 283 -6.51 34.46 2.53
N VAL A 284 -6.95 35.55 3.17
CA VAL A 284 -6.04 36.63 3.58
C VAL A 284 -5.04 36.13 4.63
N SER A 285 -3.75 36.24 4.33
CA SER A 285 -2.66 35.92 5.25
C SER A 285 -2.46 37.05 6.28
N PHE A 286 -3.28 37.05 7.33
CA PHE A 286 -3.34 38.14 8.30
C PHE A 286 -2.16 38.22 9.27
N LEU A 287 -1.38 37.14 9.41
CA LEU A 287 -0.13 37.12 10.19
C LEU A 287 1.11 37.36 9.31
N ALA A 288 0.94 37.70 8.04
CA ALA A 288 2.09 37.93 7.18
C ALA A 288 2.86 39.19 7.62
N PRO A 289 4.20 39.19 7.58
CA PRO A 289 4.99 40.36 7.98
C PRO A 289 4.76 41.61 7.14
N TYR A 290 4.32 41.45 5.88
CA TYR A 290 4.06 42.55 4.96
C TYR A 290 2.61 42.47 4.44
N PRO A 291 1.84 43.57 4.47
CA PRO A 291 0.48 43.65 3.92
C PRO A 291 0.42 43.30 2.43
#